data_AF-A0AA40VSJ4-F1
#
_entry.id   AF-A0AA40VSJ4-F1
#
_cell.length_a   1.000
_cell.length_b   1.000
_cell.length_c   1.000
_cell.angle_alpha   90.00
_cell.angle_beta   90.00
_cell.angle_gamma   90.00
#
_symmetry.space_group_name_H-M   'P 1'
#
loop_
_entity.id
_entity.type
_entity.pdbx_description
1 polymer ?
#
loop_
_entity_poly.entity_id
_entity_poly.type
_entity_poly.pdbx_seq_one_letter_code
_entity_poly.pdbx_strand_id
1 'polypeptide(L)'
;MPQFFGKYRGKVAANKDPLHLGRVQVQVAAVYGEGRVSWAMPSTPYAGKDIGFFAIPPINTNVWVEFEKGDPDYPIWSGCFWNEGELPQNARVEDPVKVQVFRAEGITLTWSNLGENKGVTLEVESPVVERKLKLVFNADGIELNNKDETTIKLKADVIELKNRNNSTITIRADNIQLQESGIEVKLTANSIDLTCAPATIKLSTSSGIELSNLPATAKFSSSGMEMSATPASLKISPAAIELSNTAANIKISPVAVNVNNGALEVI
;
A
#
# COMPACT_ATOMS: atom_id res chain seq x y z
N MET A 1 44.99 -38.99 -14.96
CA MET A 1 43.88 -38.95 -13.97
C MET A 1 42.58 -39.28 -14.68
N PRO A 2 41.61 -39.91 -14.01
CA PRO A 2 40.28 -40.10 -14.59
C PRO A 2 39.65 -38.75 -14.94
N GLN A 3 38.94 -38.69 -16.07
CA GLN A 3 38.20 -37.52 -16.51
C GLN A 3 36.71 -37.73 -16.23
N PHE A 4 36.05 -36.68 -15.75
CA PHE A 4 34.65 -36.70 -15.31
C PHE A 4 33.81 -35.79 -16.19
N PHE A 5 33.29 -36.34 -17.28
CA PHE A 5 32.43 -35.59 -18.21
C PHE A 5 30.96 -35.71 -17.81
N GLY A 6 30.21 -34.61 -18.00
CA GLY A 6 28.78 -34.53 -17.70
C GLY A 6 28.46 -33.87 -16.35
N LYS A 7 27.21 -33.99 -15.92
CA LYS A 7 26.69 -33.39 -14.68
C LYS A 7 26.65 -34.43 -13.55
N TYR A 8 27.17 -34.04 -12.40
CA TYR A 8 27.19 -34.82 -11.18
C TYR A 8 26.34 -34.13 -10.11
N ARG A 9 25.62 -34.92 -9.30
CA ARG A 9 24.90 -34.37 -8.15
C ARG A 9 25.90 -33.96 -7.08
N GLY A 10 25.83 -32.71 -6.65
CA GLY A 10 26.57 -32.20 -5.54
C GLY A 10 25.68 -31.54 -4.50
N LYS A 11 26.26 -31.28 -3.33
CA LYS A 11 25.62 -30.56 -2.23
C LYS A 11 26.51 -29.44 -1.74
N VAL A 12 25.92 -28.27 -1.46
CA VAL A 12 26.66 -27.12 -0.94
C VAL A 12 27.07 -27.36 0.51
N ALA A 13 28.38 -27.33 0.78
CA ALA A 13 28.95 -27.45 2.13
C ALA A 13 29.25 -26.08 2.76
N ALA A 14 29.67 -25.10 1.96
CA ALA A 14 29.88 -23.73 2.39
C ALA A 14 29.68 -22.76 1.23
N ASN A 15 29.27 -21.53 1.52
CA ASN A 15 28.92 -20.52 0.51
C ASN A 15 29.52 -19.13 0.78
N LYS A 16 30.46 -19.02 1.72
CA LYS A 16 31.20 -17.80 2.02
C LYS A 16 32.51 -17.75 1.23
N ASP A 17 32.44 -17.31 -0.02
CA ASP A 17 33.61 -17.25 -0.91
C ASP A 17 34.61 -16.15 -0.52
N PRO A 18 35.84 -16.49 -0.08
CA PRO A 18 36.84 -15.49 0.31
C PRO A 18 37.38 -14.66 -0.87
N LEU A 19 37.16 -15.09 -2.12
CA LEU A 19 37.60 -14.36 -3.31
C LEU A 19 36.49 -13.52 -3.96
N HIS A 20 35.26 -13.55 -3.42
CA HIS A 20 34.12 -12.81 -3.95
C HIS A 20 33.80 -13.11 -5.43
N LEU A 21 34.03 -14.36 -5.86
CA LEU A 21 33.78 -14.82 -7.24
C LEU A 21 32.43 -15.54 -7.38
N GLY A 22 31.64 -15.63 -6.31
CA GLY A 22 30.37 -16.37 -6.29
C GLY A 22 30.54 -17.88 -6.26
N ARG A 23 31.69 -18.37 -5.78
CA ARG A 23 31.96 -19.81 -5.63
C ARG A 23 31.22 -20.40 -4.44
N VAL A 24 31.00 -21.70 -4.49
CA VAL A 24 30.52 -22.49 -3.34
C VAL A 24 31.43 -23.70 -3.15
N GLN A 25 31.62 -24.15 -1.91
CA GLN A 25 32.23 -25.45 -1.65
C GLN A 25 31.20 -26.54 -1.89
N VAL A 26 31.50 -27.46 -2.80
CA VAL A 26 30.61 -28.58 -3.14
C VAL A 26 31.19 -29.90 -2.66
N GLN A 27 30.30 -30.75 -2.15
CA GLN A 27 30.53 -32.18 -1.95
C GLN A 27 29.98 -32.91 -3.17
N VAL A 28 30.78 -33.78 -3.80
CA VAL A 28 30.38 -34.59 -4.96
C VAL A 28 30.79 -36.04 -4.68
N ALA A 29 29.94 -36.76 -3.95
CA ALA A 29 30.27 -38.10 -3.45
C ALA A 29 30.69 -39.08 -4.57
N ALA A 30 30.05 -38.98 -5.75
CA ALA A 30 30.35 -39.82 -6.90
C ALA A 30 31.74 -39.61 -7.51
N VAL A 31 32.40 -38.48 -7.22
CA VAL A 31 33.72 -38.11 -7.78
C VAL A 31 34.79 -38.08 -6.71
N TYR A 32 34.49 -37.48 -5.56
CA TYR A 32 35.45 -37.27 -4.49
C TYR A 32 35.39 -38.28 -3.34
N GLY A 33 34.37 -39.15 -3.33
CA GLY A 33 34.03 -39.91 -2.12
C GLY A 33 33.45 -39.02 -1.02
N GLU A 34 33.35 -39.56 0.18
CA GLU A 34 32.82 -38.82 1.34
C GLU A 34 33.87 -37.87 1.94
N GLY A 35 33.43 -36.72 2.45
CA GLY A 35 34.24 -35.80 3.25
C GLY A 35 35.11 -34.80 2.47
N ARG A 36 35.38 -35.01 1.18
CA ARG A 36 36.13 -34.02 0.37
C ARG A 36 35.19 -32.95 -0.22
N VAL A 37 35.62 -31.69 -0.09
CA VAL A 37 34.96 -30.52 -0.68
C VAL A 37 35.92 -29.77 -1.58
N SER A 38 35.39 -29.10 -2.60
CA SER A 38 36.17 -28.22 -3.47
C SER A 38 35.38 -26.96 -3.82
N TRP A 39 36.07 -25.84 -4.04
CA TRP A 39 35.46 -24.58 -4.47
C TRP A 39 35.09 -24.66 -5.95
N ALA A 40 33.79 -24.65 -6.25
CA ALA A 40 33.28 -24.67 -7.61
C ALA A 40 33.04 -23.26 -8.17
N MET A 41 33.45 -23.02 -9.41
CA MET A 41 33.18 -21.79 -10.15
C MET A 41 31.69 -21.70 -10.56
N PRO A 42 31.01 -20.55 -10.45
CA PRO A 42 29.63 -20.42 -10.90
C PRO A 42 29.52 -20.43 -12.43
N SER A 43 28.60 -21.24 -12.95
CA SER A 43 28.01 -21.08 -14.29
C SER A 43 26.65 -20.41 -14.16
N THR A 44 26.64 -19.11 -13.83
CA THR A 44 25.42 -18.31 -13.67
C THR A 44 24.81 -17.90 -15.03
N PRO A 45 23.48 -17.71 -15.14
CA PRO A 45 22.84 -17.32 -16.41
C PRO A 45 23.29 -15.96 -16.99
N TYR A 46 23.76 -15.05 -16.14
CA TYR A 46 24.17 -13.70 -16.54
C TYR A 46 25.27 -13.19 -15.61
N ALA A 47 26.41 -12.77 -16.17
CA ALA A 47 27.51 -12.18 -15.42
C ALA A 47 28.34 -11.26 -16.33
N GLY A 48 28.88 -10.20 -15.73
CA GLY A 48 29.79 -9.25 -16.36
C GLY A 48 30.37 -8.31 -15.31
N LYS A 49 31.13 -7.30 -15.75
CA LYS A 49 31.64 -6.27 -14.83
C LYS A 49 30.46 -5.46 -14.28
N ASP A 50 30.23 -5.57 -12.96
CA ASP A 50 29.18 -4.84 -12.20
C ASP A 50 27.73 -5.11 -12.66
N ILE A 51 27.50 -6.25 -13.30
CA ILE A 51 26.18 -6.70 -13.77
C ILE A 51 26.10 -8.22 -13.63
N GLY A 52 24.93 -8.76 -13.33
CA GLY A 52 24.76 -10.21 -13.30
C GLY A 52 23.54 -10.70 -12.52
N PHE A 53 23.32 -12.01 -12.58
CA PHE A 53 22.38 -12.74 -11.76
C PHE A 53 23.13 -13.38 -10.59
N PHE A 54 23.07 -12.73 -9.42
CA PHE A 54 23.76 -13.16 -8.22
C PHE A 54 22.79 -13.80 -7.23
N ALA A 55 22.70 -15.14 -7.26
CA ALA A 55 21.86 -15.93 -6.37
C ALA A 55 22.66 -17.14 -5.87
N ILE A 56 23.38 -16.95 -4.76
CA ILE A 56 24.23 -18.00 -4.17
C ILE A 56 23.35 -18.99 -3.41
N PRO A 57 23.42 -20.30 -3.71
CA PRO A 57 22.62 -21.29 -3.02
C PRO A 57 22.97 -21.38 -1.51
N PRO A 58 21.96 -21.56 -0.62
CA PRO A 58 22.20 -21.86 0.79
C PRO A 58 23.02 -23.13 1.01
N ILE A 59 23.65 -23.23 2.18
CA ILE A 59 24.26 -24.49 2.65
C ILE A 59 23.20 -25.60 2.63
N ASN A 60 23.62 -26.81 2.27
CA ASN A 60 22.79 -27.99 2.05
C ASN A 60 21.93 -28.01 0.77
N THR A 61 22.00 -26.99 -0.08
CA THR A 61 21.28 -27.02 -1.37
C THR A 61 21.90 -28.05 -2.33
N ASN A 62 21.05 -28.75 -3.09
CA ASN A 62 21.51 -29.65 -4.13
C ASN A 62 21.81 -28.88 -5.42
N VAL A 63 22.99 -29.12 -6.00
CA VAL A 63 23.50 -28.43 -7.19
C VAL A 63 24.00 -29.43 -8.20
N TRP A 64 23.93 -29.07 -9.49
CA TRP A 64 24.66 -29.80 -10.50
C TRP A 64 26.11 -29.31 -10.55
N VAL A 65 27.05 -30.25 -10.58
CA VAL A 65 28.48 -29.99 -10.68
C VAL A 65 29.03 -30.59 -11.96
N GLU A 66 29.81 -29.79 -12.66
CA GLU A 66 30.59 -30.16 -13.85
C GLU A 66 32.07 -29.88 -13.56
N PHE A 67 32.95 -30.25 -14.48
CA PHE A 67 34.39 -30.15 -14.31
C PHE A 67 35.02 -29.59 -15.58
N GLU A 68 35.85 -28.54 -15.48
CA GLU A 68 36.51 -27.95 -16.64
C GLU A 68 37.33 -29.01 -17.37
N LYS A 69 36.96 -29.32 -18.62
CA LYS A 69 37.60 -30.38 -19.43
C LYS A 69 37.62 -31.76 -18.73
N GLY A 70 36.67 -31.99 -17.82
CA GLY A 70 36.58 -33.21 -17.02
C GLY A 70 37.59 -33.30 -15.86
N ASP A 71 38.31 -32.22 -15.55
CA ASP A 71 39.31 -32.19 -14.48
C ASP A 71 38.66 -31.98 -13.09
N PRO A 72 38.71 -32.97 -12.19
CA PRO A 72 38.10 -32.90 -10.87
C PRO A 72 38.67 -31.78 -9.98
N ASP A 73 39.84 -31.22 -10.29
CA ASP A 73 40.39 -30.10 -9.53
C ASP A 73 39.81 -28.73 -9.94
N TYR A 74 39.03 -28.67 -11.02
CA TYR A 74 38.36 -27.46 -11.52
C TYR A 74 36.82 -27.64 -11.62
N PRO A 75 36.11 -27.77 -10.49
CA PRO A 75 34.67 -27.93 -10.50
C PRO A 75 33.94 -26.63 -10.88
N ILE A 76 32.79 -26.79 -11.51
CA ILE A 76 31.84 -25.74 -11.90
C ILE A 76 30.48 -26.12 -11.30
N TRP A 77 29.78 -25.19 -10.65
CA TRP A 77 28.40 -25.42 -10.24
C TRP A 77 27.43 -24.74 -11.23
N SER A 78 26.40 -25.46 -11.65
CA SER A 78 25.47 -25.03 -12.71
C SER A 78 24.02 -25.26 -12.29
N GLY A 79 23.44 -24.30 -11.58
CA GLY A 79 22.05 -24.38 -11.12
C GLY A 79 21.78 -25.40 -10.00
N CYS A 80 20.55 -25.38 -9.52
CA CYS A 80 20.09 -26.18 -8.38
C CYS A 80 18.96 -27.13 -8.80
N PHE A 81 18.69 -28.12 -7.96
CA PHE A 81 17.50 -28.96 -8.09
C PHE A 81 16.88 -29.24 -6.72
N TRP A 82 15.56 -29.41 -6.71
CA TRP A 82 14.81 -29.77 -5.51
C TRP A 82 14.85 -31.28 -5.30
N ASN A 83 15.02 -31.71 -4.06
CA ASN A 83 14.59 -33.04 -3.63
C ASN A 83 13.06 -33.08 -3.45
N GLU A 84 12.57 -34.27 -3.19
CA GLU A 84 11.19 -34.48 -2.75
C GLU A 84 10.86 -33.57 -1.55
N GLY A 85 9.77 -32.81 -1.68
CA GLY A 85 9.33 -31.90 -0.63
C GLY A 85 10.12 -30.59 -0.50
N GLU A 86 11.09 -30.28 -1.37
CA GLU A 86 11.84 -29.01 -1.33
C GLU A 86 11.29 -27.91 -2.26
N LEU A 87 10.44 -28.25 -3.24
CA LEU A 87 9.84 -27.27 -4.16
C LEU A 87 9.03 -26.22 -3.36
N PRO A 88 9.16 -24.90 -3.61
CA PRO A 88 8.43 -23.88 -2.88
C PRO A 88 6.92 -24.15 -2.84
N GLN A 89 6.30 -23.98 -1.68
CA GLN A 89 4.89 -24.35 -1.46
C GLN A 89 3.93 -23.61 -2.42
N ASN A 90 4.22 -22.35 -2.74
CA ASN A 90 3.45 -21.54 -3.67
C ASN A 90 3.63 -21.93 -5.15
N ALA A 91 4.64 -22.75 -5.48
CA ALA A 91 4.80 -23.35 -6.80
C ALA A 91 4.12 -24.73 -6.91
N ARG A 92 3.64 -25.31 -5.80
CA ARG A 92 2.93 -26.60 -5.77
C ARG A 92 1.46 -26.38 -6.08
N VAL A 93 1.17 -26.16 -7.36
CA VAL A 93 -0.17 -25.92 -7.88
C VAL A 93 -0.54 -26.98 -8.92
N GLU A 94 -1.83 -27.10 -9.22
CA GLU A 94 -2.33 -28.05 -10.22
C GLU A 94 -1.80 -27.78 -11.64
N ASP A 95 -1.60 -26.51 -11.99
CA ASP A 95 -1.06 -26.07 -13.28
C ASP A 95 0.20 -25.21 -13.08
N PRO A 96 1.38 -25.82 -12.92
CA PRO A 96 2.62 -25.12 -12.61
C PRO A 96 3.14 -24.24 -13.76
N VAL A 97 2.67 -24.45 -15.00
CA VAL A 97 3.04 -23.58 -16.13
C VAL A 97 2.43 -22.18 -15.97
N LYS A 98 1.33 -22.06 -15.22
CA LYS A 98 0.68 -20.78 -14.93
C LYS A 98 1.25 -20.04 -13.73
N VAL A 99 2.24 -20.58 -13.01
CA VAL A 99 2.78 -19.96 -11.80
C VAL A 99 4.30 -20.01 -11.81
N GLN A 100 4.93 -18.83 -11.76
CA GLN A 100 6.37 -18.67 -11.64
C GLN A 100 6.68 -18.06 -10.28
N VAL A 101 7.62 -18.67 -9.55
CA VAL A 101 8.02 -18.24 -8.22
C VAL A 101 9.52 -18.08 -8.18
N PHE A 102 9.97 -16.91 -7.74
CA PHE A 102 11.32 -16.71 -7.23
C PHE A 102 11.23 -16.50 -5.72
N ARG A 103 11.67 -17.51 -4.95
CA ARG A 103 11.65 -17.47 -3.48
C ARG A 103 13.07 -17.53 -2.93
N ALA A 104 13.41 -16.52 -2.14
CA ALA A 104 14.55 -16.49 -1.24
C ALA A 104 14.07 -16.58 0.22
N GLU A 105 14.99 -16.58 1.17
CA GLU A 105 14.64 -16.58 2.60
C GLU A 105 13.86 -15.30 2.96
N GLY A 106 12.59 -15.46 3.34
CA GLY A 106 11.68 -14.36 3.71
C GLY A 106 11.27 -13.41 2.59
N ILE A 107 11.67 -13.63 1.32
CA ILE A 107 11.27 -12.78 0.18
C ILE A 107 10.76 -13.66 -0.95
N THR A 108 9.57 -13.36 -1.47
CA THR A 108 8.94 -14.13 -2.54
C THR A 108 8.37 -13.20 -3.61
N LEU A 109 8.77 -13.42 -4.86
CA LEU A 109 8.18 -12.80 -6.03
C LEU A 109 7.45 -13.87 -6.84
N THR A 110 6.16 -13.65 -7.09
CA THR A 110 5.28 -14.59 -7.78
C THR A 110 4.61 -13.90 -8.97
N TRP A 111 4.64 -14.56 -10.12
CA TRP A 111 3.81 -14.25 -11.29
C TRP A 111 2.84 -15.40 -11.48
N SER A 112 1.56 -15.09 -11.69
CA SER A 112 0.55 -16.13 -11.85
C SER A 112 -0.51 -15.74 -12.86
N ASN A 113 -0.94 -16.72 -13.65
CA ASN A 113 -2.15 -16.67 -14.48
C ASN A 113 -3.17 -17.74 -14.03
N LEU A 114 -3.05 -18.22 -12.79
CA LEU A 114 -3.87 -19.31 -12.25
C LEU A 114 -5.01 -18.78 -11.37
N GLY A 115 -6.24 -19.19 -11.68
CA GLY A 115 -7.42 -18.95 -10.83
C GLY A 115 -7.65 -17.48 -10.49
N GLU A 116 -7.86 -17.19 -9.21
CA GLU A 116 -8.03 -15.84 -8.65
C GLU A 116 -6.69 -15.15 -8.33
N ASN A 117 -5.59 -15.90 -8.30
CA ASN A 117 -4.26 -15.37 -8.00
C ASN A 117 -3.56 -14.79 -9.24
N LYS A 118 -4.31 -14.27 -10.22
CA LYS A 118 -3.73 -13.71 -11.45
C LYS A 118 -3.04 -12.38 -11.15
N GLY A 119 -1.83 -12.22 -11.64
CA GLY A 119 -1.07 -11.00 -11.48
C GLY A 119 0.35 -11.22 -10.98
N VAL A 120 0.90 -10.18 -10.35
CA VAL A 120 2.24 -10.17 -9.77
C VAL A 120 2.14 -9.86 -8.28
N THR A 121 2.81 -10.65 -7.44
CA THR A 121 2.83 -10.47 -5.99
C THR A 121 4.27 -10.50 -5.47
N LEU A 122 4.63 -9.50 -4.66
CA LEU A 122 5.85 -9.47 -3.86
C LEU A 122 5.48 -9.57 -2.39
N GLU A 123 6.07 -10.52 -1.68
CA GLU A 123 5.90 -10.73 -0.24
C GLU A 123 7.26 -10.68 0.47
N VAL A 124 7.31 -9.97 1.60
CA VAL A 124 8.45 -9.91 2.51
C VAL A 124 7.96 -10.32 3.90
N GLU A 125 8.58 -11.31 4.50
CA GLU A 125 8.16 -11.92 5.77
C GLU A 125 9.38 -12.30 6.62
N SER A 126 9.13 -12.90 7.79
CA SER A 126 10.19 -13.40 8.66
C SER A 126 11.07 -14.41 7.90
N PRO A 127 12.40 -14.37 8.04
CA PRO A 127 13.17 -13.59 9.01
C PRO A 127 13.59 -12.18 8.56
N VAL A 128 13.24 -11.73 7.35
CA VAL A 128 13.69 -10.44 6.81
C VAL A 128 12.99 -9.28 7.51
N VAL A 129 11.68 -9.44 7.77
CA VAL A 129 10.87 -8.48 8.51
C VAL A 129 9.94 -9.20 9.47
N GLU A 130 9.74 -8.65 10.67
CA GLU A 130 8.80 -9.23 11.65
C GLU A 130 7.34 -9.10 11.21
N ARG A 131 7.03 -8.01 10.49
CA ARG A 131 5.68 -7.72 9.97
C ARG A 131 5.66 -7.96 8.48
N LYS A 132 4.78 -8.87 8.04
CA LYS A 132 4.62 -9.22 6.63
C LYS A 132 4.22 -7.99 5.81
N LEU A 133 4.97 -7.74 4.75
CA LEU A 133 4.70 -6.72 3.74
C LEU A 133 4.29 -7.40 2.44
N LYS A 134 3.31 -6.82 1.74
CA LYS A 134 2.80 -7.36 0.48
C LYS A 134 2.56 -6.24 -0.53
N LEU A 135 2.94 -6.49 -1.79
CA LEU A 135 2.61 -5.68 -2.95
C LEU A 135 1.94 -6.56 -4.01
N VAL A 136 0.78 -6.15 -4.52
CA VAL A 136 -0.02 -6.90 -5.49
C VAL A 136 -0.36 -6.03 -6.69
N PHE A 137 -0.25 -6.60 -7.88
CA PHE A 137 -0.77 -6.08 -9.14
C PHE A 137 -1.67 -7.14 -9.75
N ASN A 138 -2.99 -6.90 -9.82
CA ASN A 138 -3.95 -7.87 -10.34
C ASN A 138 -5.11 -7.17 -11.07
N ALA A 139 -6.17 -7.92 -11.40
CA ALA A 139 -7.35 -7.39 -12.06
C ALA A 139 -8.13 -6.36 -11.23
N ASP A 140 -7.97 -6.36 -9.90
CA ASP A 140 -8.61 -5.41 -9.00
C ASP A 140 -7.84 -4.08 -8.89
N GLY A 141 -6.59 -4.06 -9.35
CA GLY A 141 -5.71 -2.88 -9.33
C GLY A 141 -4.35 -3.14 -8.70
N ILE A 142 -3.87 -2.16 -7.93
CA ILE A 142 -2.56 -2.20 -7.24
C ILE A 142 -2.78 -2.03 -5.75
N GLU A 143 -2.16 -2.88 -4.93
CA GLU A 143 -2.24 -2.80 -3.47
C GLU A 143 -0.85 -2.88 -2.82
N LEU A 144 -0.55 -1.93 -1.92
CA LEU A 144 0.52 -2.01 -0.92
C LEU A 144 -0.10 -2.30 0.44
N ASN A 145 0.39 -3.30 1.15
CA ASN A 145 -0.23 -3.78 2.39
C ASN A 145 0.84 -4.10 3.46
N ASN A 146 0.68 -3.49 4.62
CA ASN A 146 1.42 -3.79 5.85
C ASN A 146 0.48 -4.46 6.86
N LYS A 147 0.37 -5.80 6.75
CA LYS A 147 -0.40 -6.69 7.62
C LYS A 147 -1.87 -6.25 7.85
N ASP A 148 -2.53 -5.77 6.79
CA ASP A 148 -3.91 -5.22 6.80
C ASP A 148 -4.12 -4.02 7.76
N GLU A 149 -3.06 -3.55 8.42
CA GLU A 149 -3.10 -2.40 9.30
C GLU A 149 -2.93 -1.11 8.49
N THR A 150 -1.97 -1.04 7.59
CA THR A 150 -1.80 0.13 6.71
C THR A 150 -1.82 -0.30 5.26
N THR A 151 -2.67 0.31 4.46
CA THR A 151 -2.85 -0.07 3.05
C THR A 151 -2.91 1.16 2.14
N ILE A 152 -2.45 0.97 0.90
CA ILE A 152 -2.64 1.90 -0.21
C ILE A 152 -3.21 1.08 -1.37
N LYS A 153 -4.36 1.48 -1.91
CA LYS A 153 -5.05 0.80 -3.00
C LYS A 153 -5.31 1.77 -4.15
N LEU A 154 -4.91 1.37 -5.36
CA LEU A 154 -5.18 2.09 -6.59
C LEU A 154 -6.06 1.19 -7.45
N LYS A 155 -7.36 1.49 -7.49
CA LYS A 155 -8.37 0.78 -8.28
C LYS A 155 -8.85 1.67 -9.43
N ALA A 156 -9.66 1.11 -10.31
CA ALA A 156 -10.17 1.83 -11.49
C ALA A 156 -11.00 3.07 -11.13
N ASP A 157 -11.76 3.01 -10.03
CA ASP A 157 -12.75 4.02 -9.62
C ASP A 157 -12.38 4.73 -8.31
N VAL A 158 -11.38 4.23 -7.58
CA VAL A 158 -10.99 4.76 -6.26
C VAL A 158 -9.50 4.62 -5.99
N ILE A 159 -8.91 5.67 -5.39
CA ILE A 159 -7.62 5.63 -4.72
C ILE A 159 -7.86 5.76 -3.22
N GLU A 160 -7.34 4.82 -2.44
CA GLU A 160 -7.54 4.74 -0.98
C GLU A 160 -6.21 4.60 -0.25
N LEU A 161 -5.99 5.43 0.76
CA LEU A 161 -4.94 5.28 1.77
C LEU A 161 -5.61 5.06 3.12
N LYS A 162 -5.24 4.01 3.84
CA LYS A 162 -5.85 3.64 5.12
C LYS A 162 -4.79 3.36 6.18
N ASN A 163 -4.98 3.91 7.37
CA ASN A 163 -4.22 3.56 8.57
C ASN A 163 -5.18 3.04 9.65
N ARG A 164 -5.06 1.74 9.91
CA ARG A 164 -5.92 0.93 10.77
C ARG A 164 -7.38 1.17 10.41
N ASN A 165 -8.28 1.18 11.37
CA ASN A 165 -9.72 1.28 11.11
C ASN A 165 -10.22 2.72 11.00
N ASN A 166 -9.41 3.72 11.39
CA ASN A 166 -9.94 5.04 11.69
C ASN A 166 -9.56 6.09 10.65
N SER A 167 -8.31 6.10 10.21
CA SER A 167 -7.79 7.14 9.34
C SER A 167 -7.85 6.69 7.88
N THR A 168 -8.57 7.42 7.04
CA THR A 168 -8.63 7.15 5.60
C THR A 168 -8.51 8.42 4.77
N ILE A 169 -7.90 8.30 3.60
CA ILE A 169 -7.94 9.29 2.52
C ILE A 169 -8.48 8.56 1.30
N THR A 170 -9.57 9.08 0.73
CA THR A 170 -10.23 8.48 -0.43
C THR A 170 -10.39 9.50 -1.54
N ILE A 171 -10.00 9.13 -2.76
CA ILE A 171 -10.19 9.93 -3.98
C ILE A 171 -11.07 9.11 -4.93
N ARG A 172 -12.18 9.69 -5.36
CA ARG A 172 -13.09 9.16 -6.39
C ARG A 172 -13.24 10.18 -7.52
N ALA A 173 -13.92 9.79 -8.59
CA ALA A 173 -14.16 10.65 -9.74
C ALA A 173 -14.90 11.95 -9.39
N ASP A 174 -15.76 11.93 -8.37
CA ASP A 174 -16.67 13.01 -8.01
C ASP A 174 -16.40 13.64 -6.62
N ASN A 175 -15.47 13.08 -5.83
CA ASN A 175 -15.15 13.59 -4.51
C ASN A 175 -13.76 13.19 -3.99
N ILE A 176 -13.26 13.97 -3.02
CA ILE A 176 -12.09 13.68 -2.21
C ILE A 176 -12.50 13.74 -0.74
N GLN A 177 -12.11 12.74 0.05
CA GLN A 177 -12.50 12.60 1.46
C GLN A 177 -11.28 12.30 2.32
N LEU A 178 -11.15 12.99 3.45
CA LEU A 178 -10.27 12.63 4.55
C LEU A 178 -11.15 12.33 5.77
N GLN A 179 -10.98 11.16 6.36
CA GLN A 179 -11.75 10.71 7.53
C GLN A 179 -10.80 10.32 8.66
N GLU A 180 -11.09 10.76 9.88
CA GLU A 180 -10.53 10.21 11.11
C GLU A 180 -11.65 9.95 12.11
N SER A 181 -11.98 8.68 12.31
CA SER A 181 -13.06 8.27 13.21
C SER A 181 -14.38 8.98 12.88
N GLY A 182 -14.83 9.95 13.67
CA GLY A 182 -16.05 10.74 13.43
C GLY A 182 -15.85 12.09 12.73
N ILE A 183 -14.61 12.45 12.38
CA ILE A 183 -14.26 13.72 11.75
C ILE A 183 -14.06 13.50 10.24
N GLU A 184 -14.70 14.34 9.42
CA GLU A 184 -14.64 14.27 7.96
C GLU A 184 -14.25 15.63 7.36
N VAL A 185 -13.39 15.60 6.34
CA VAL A 185 -13.23 16.69 5.37
C VAL A 185 -13.58 16.15 4.00
N LYS A 186 -14.57 16.76 3.34
CA LYS A 186 -15.10 16.30 2.05
C LYS A 186 -15.12 17.42 1.04
N LEU A 187 -14.46 17.19 -0.09
CA LEU A 187 -14.50 18.03 -1.29
C LEU A 187 -15.37 17.35 -2.33
N THR A 188 -16.32 18.08 -2.90
CA THR A 188 -17.10 17.69 -4.07
C THR A 188 -16.96 18.74 -5.17
N ALA A 189 -17.60 18.52 -6.32
CA ALA A 189 -17.64 19.52 -7.40
C ALA A 189 -18.20 20.88 -6.96
N ASN A 190 -19.07 20.92 -5.94
CA ASN A 190 -19.83 22.10 -5.55
C ASN A 190 -19.69 22.48 -4.08
N SER A 191 -18.96 21.72 -3.26
CA SER A 191 -18.83 21.99 -1.82
C SER A 191 -17.50 21.56 -1.22
N ILE A 192 -17.15 22.24 -0.13
CA ILE A 192 -16.14 21.84 0.84
C ILE A 192 -16.82 21.76 2.20
N ASP A 193 -16.86 20.55 2.77
CA ASP A 193 -17.51 20.27 4.04
C ASP A 193 -16.45 19.84 5.07
N LEU A 194 -16.45 20.45 6.25
CA LEU A 194 -15.70 20.03 7.43
C LEU A 194 -16.73 19.63 8.50
N THR A 195 -16.69 18.37 8.93
CA THR A 195 -17.67 17.80 9.85
C THR A 195 -16.98 17.26 11.09
N CYS A 196 -17.40 17.74 12.25
CA CYS A 196 -17.09 17.19 13.57
C CYS A 196 -18.40 17.15 14.36
N ALA A 197 -19.22 16.13 14.08
CA ALA A 197 -20.62 16.12 14.50
C ALA A 197 -20.80 16.39 16.02
N PRO A 198 -21.77 17.24 16.41
CA PRO A 198 -22.78 17.90 15.56
C PRO A 198 -22.29 19.18 14.84
N ALA A 199 -21.06 19.63 15.08
CA ALA A 199 -20.53 20.84 14.46
C ALA A 199 -20.15 20.62 12.99
N THR A 200 -20.45 21.60 12.14
CA THR A 200 -20.09 21.59 10.71
C THR A 200 -19.69 22.98 10.20
N ILE A 201 -18.80 23.01 9.22
CA ILE A 201 -18.47 24.17 8.40
C ILE A 201 -18.63 23.74 6.94
N LYS A 202 -19.46 24.45 6.17
CA LYS A 202 -19.71 24.15 4.76
C LYS A 202 -19.48 25.38 3.91
N LEU A 203 -18.74 25.21 2.83
CA LEU A 203 -18.64 26.17 1.74
C LEU A 203 -19.32 25.55 0.53
N SER A 204 -20.36 26.18 -0.01
CA SER A 204 -21.07 25.68 -1.20
C SER A 204 -21.28 26.76 -2.25
N THR A 205 -21.24 26.37 -3.52
CA THR A 205 -21.47 27.27 -4.65
C THR A 205 -22.89 27.84 -4.68
N SER A 206 -23.87 27.12 -4.12
CA SER A 206 -25.28 27.53 -4.09
C SER A 206 -25.68 28.35 -2.87
N SER A 207 -25.03 28.15 -1.71
CA SER A 207 -25.49 28.68 -0.42
C SER A 207 -24.45 29.51 0.32
N GLY A 208 -23.23 29.65 -0.22
CA GLY A 208 -22.15 30.43 0.40
C GLY A 208 -21.47 29.67 1.53
N ILE A 209 -21.26 30.33 2.68
CA ILE A 209 -20.60 29.76 3.86
C ILE A 209 -21.65 29.50 4.95
N GLU A 210 -21.64 28.30 5.54
CA GLU A 210 -22.47 27.93 6.68
C GLU A 210 -21.60 27.36 7.82
N LEU A 211 -21.78 27.87 9.03
CA LEU A 211 -21.25 27.32 10.27
C LEU A 211 -22.46 26.85 11.10
N SER A 212 -22.43 25.62 11.60
CA SER A 212 -23.54 25.06 12.37
C SER A 212 -23.04 24.26 13.56
N ASN A 213 -23.68 24.47 14.70
CA ASN A 213 -23.65 23.61 15.87
C ASN A 213 -25.02 23.73 16.56
N LEU A 214 -25.98 22.93 16.09
CA LEU A 214 -27.40 23.14 16.37
C LEU A 214 -27.71 23.31 17.87
N PRO A 215 -28.63 24.23 18.23
CA PRO A 215 -29.45 25.07 17.34
C PRO A 215 -28.73 26.31 16.77
N ALA A 216 -27.47 26.55 17.15
CA ALA A 216 -26.72 27.71 16.70
C ALA A 216 -26.23 27.56 15.25
N THR A 217 -26.43 28.58 14.43
CA THR A 217 -26.02 28.63 13.02
C THR A 217 -25.57 30.03 12.61
N ALA A 218 -24.66 30.12 11.64
CA ALA A 218 -24.27 31.36 10.96
C ALA A 218 -24.11 31.09 9.46
N LYS A 219 -24.72 31.93 8.61
CA LYS A 219 -24.73 31.82 7.15
C LYS A 219 -24.27 33.12 6.50
N PHE A 220 -23.42 33.02 5.49
CA PHE A 220 -22.97 34.13 4.66
C PHE A 220 -23.21 33.76 3.20
N SER A 221 -24.02 34.55 2.51
CA SER A 221 -24.44 34.28 1.14
C SER A 221 -24.52 35.57 0.33
N SER A 222 -24.76 35.45 -0.98
CA SER A 222 -25.00 36.61 -1.84
C SER A 222 -26.27 37.38 -1.48
N SER A 223 -27.25 36.75 -0.81
CA SER A 223 -28.46 37.40 -0.33
C SER A 223 -28.30 38.12 1.02
N GLY A 224 -27.19 37.91 1.73
CA GLY A 224 -26.93 38.49 3.03
C GLY A 224 -26.31 37.53 4.05
N MET A 225 -26.32 37.96 5.31
CA MET A 225 -25.81 37.22 6.46
C MET A 225 -26.94 36.90 7.44
N GLU A 226 -26.94 35.69 8.00
CA GLU A 226 -27.92 35.27 9.02
C GLU A 226 -27.21 34.54 10.16
N MET A 227 -27.56 34.85 11.40
CA MET A 227 -27.14 34.11 12.59
C MET A 227 -28.38 33.74 13.39
N SER A 228 -28.46 32.52 13.92
CA SER A 228 -29.61 32.06 14.70
C SER A 228 -29.13 31.15 15.83
N ALA A 229 -29.76 31.27 17.01
CA ALA A 229 -29.58 30.36 18.14
C ALA A 229 -30.92 29.80 18.67
N THR A 230 -32.03 30.06 17.96
CA THR A 230 -33.43 29.70 18.26
C THR A 230 -33.87 29.95 19.73
N PRO A 231 -34.76 30.92 20.01
CA PRO A 231 -35.54 31.73 19.06
C PRO A 231 -34.82 33.02 18.61
N ALA A 232 -33.64 33.33 19.16
CA ALA A 232 -32.90 34.54 18.82
C ALA A 232 -32.28 34.46 17.41
N SER A 233 -32.36 35.54 16.63
CA SER A 233 -31.74 35.64 15.30
C SER A 233 -31.27 37.07 14.96
N LEU A 234 -30.26 37.14 14.09
CA LEU A 234 -29.76 38.36 13.44
C LEU A 234 -29.76 38.11 11.93
N LYS A 235 -30.37 39.01 11.15
CA LYS A 235 -30.39 38.97 9.68
C LYS A 235 -29.88 40.29 9.13
N ILE A 236 -28.94 40.23 8.19
CA ILE A 236 -28.43 41.38 7.45
C ILE A 236 -28.66 41.09 5.97
N SER A 237 -29.49 41.91 5.33
CA SER A 237 -29.79 41.82 3.90
C SER A 237 -29.68 43.21 3.26
N PRO A 238 -29.66 43.33 1.92
CA PRO A 238 -29.73 44.62 1.26
C PRO A 238 -30.96 45.46 1.64
N ALA A 239 -32.04 44.82 2.09
CA ALA A 239 -33.28 45.49 2.45
C ALA A 239 -33.33 46.00 3.89
N ALA A 240 -32.67 45.30 4.84
CA ALA A 240 -32.73 45.61 6.26
C ALA A 240 -31.68 44.88 7.10
N ILE A 241 -31.44 45.41 8.30
CA ILE A 241 -30.77 44.74 9.42
C ILE A 241 -31.85 44.43 10.47
N GLU A 242 -32.01 43.16 10.86
CA GLU A 242 -33.06 42.69 11.75
C GLU A 242 -32.46 41.89 12.92
N LEU A 243 -32.80 42.27 14.15
CA LEU A 243 -32.57 41.51 15.38
C LEU A 243 -33.91 41.03 15.90
N SER A 244 -34.05 39.75 16.21
CA SER A 244 -35.30 39.18 16.73
C SER A 244 -35.04 38.22 17.90
N ASN A 245 -35.90 38.25 18.91
CA ASN A 245 -35.99 37.21 19.92
C ASN A 245 -37.47 37.02 20.27
N THR A 246 -38.12 36.02 19.66
CA THR A 246 -39.58 35.84 19.75
C THR A 246 -40.34 37.08 19.29
N ALA A 247 -41.19 37.67 20.13
CA ALA A 247 -41.96 38.89 19.82
C ALA A 247 -41.08 40.17 19.80
N ALA A 248 -40.00 40.20 20.59
CA ALA A 248 -39.11 41.35 20.66
C ALA A 248 -38.27 41.45 19.38
N ASN A 249 -38.25 42.63 18.74
CA ASN A 249 -37.49 42.84 17.50
C ASN A 249 -37.02 44.28 17.31
N ILE A 250 -35.90 44.44 16.61
CA ILE A 250 -35.38 45.71 16.11
C ILE A 250 -35.10 45.54 14.62
N LYS A 251 -35.72 46.37 13.77
CA LYS A 251 -35.53 46.37 12.32
C LYS A 251 -35.08 47.74 11.84
N ILE A 252 -33.91 47.80 11.23
CA ILE A 252 -33.35 49.00 10.58
C ILE A 252 -33.51 48.83 9.07
N SER A 253 -34.25 49.74 8.44
CA SER A 253 -34.47 49.81 6.99
C SER A 253 -33.92 51.13 6.44
N PRO A 254 -33.83 51.33 5.11
CA PRO A 254 -33.31 52.57 4.53
C PRO A 254 -34.04 53.85 4.96
N VAL A 255 -35.28 53.74 5.44
CA VAL A 255 -36.15 54.88 5.76
C VAL A 255 -36.63 54.92 7.20
N ALA A 256 -36.42 53.87 8.00
CA ALA A 256 -36.97 53.78 9.35
C ALA A 256 -36.23 52.80 10.26
N VAL A 257 -36.26 53.10 11.56
CA VAL A 257 -35.94 52.15 12.64
C VAL A 257 -37.24 51.77 13.33
N ASN A 258 -37.54 50.48 13.39
CA ASN A 258 -38.72 49.94 14.03
C ASN A 258 -38.33 49.07 15.24
N VAL A 259 -38.92 49.34 16.40
CA VAL A 259 -38.77 48.56 17.63
C VAL A 259 -40.13 47.92 17.94
N ASN A 260 -40.14 46.60 18.15
CA ASN A 260 -41.34 45.82 18.47
C ASN A 260 -42.51 46.05 17.49
N ASN A 261 -42.23 46.16 16.19
CA ASN A 261 -43.23 46.46 15.15
C ASN A 261 -44.03 47.76 15.39
N GLY A 262 -43.47 48.75 16.07
CA GLY A 262 -44.10 50.03 16.37
C GLY A 262 -45.00 49.98 17.61
N ALA A 263 -45.04 48.85 18.33
CA ALA A 263 -45.67 48.78 19.64
C ALA A 263 -44.83 49.52 20.67
N LEU A 264 -45.39 50.59 21.24
CA LEU A 264 -44.76 51.35 22.31
C LEU A 264 -44.95 50.60 23.64
N GLU A 265 -44.00 49.73 23.96
CA GLU A 265 -43.51 49.55 25.33
C GLU A 265 -42.00 49.24 25.29
N VAL A 266 -41.23 50.25 25.73
CA VAL A 266 -39.83 50.18 26.13
C VAL A 266 -39.87 50.03 27.65
N ILE A 267 -39.48 48.86 28.17
CA ILE A 267 -39.26 48.63 29.61
C ILE A 267 -37.79 48.29 29.78
#